data_AF-A0A919VHR2-F1
#
_entry.id   AF-A0A919VHR2-F1
#
_cell.length_a   1.000
_cell.length_b   1.000
_cell.length_c   1.000
_cell.angle_alpha   90.00
_cell.angle_beta   90.00
_cell.angle_gamma   90.00
#
_symmetry.space_group_name_H-M   'P 1'
#
loop_
_entity.id
_entity.type
_entity.pdbx_description
1 polymer ?
#
loop_
_entity_poly.entity_id
_entity_poly.type
_entity_poly.pdbx_seq_one_letter_code
_entity_poly.pdbx_strand_id
1 'polypeptide(L)'
;MRAINYLKLDIRIMRGTLKYLVLVPLVFIFLTLKDSSAMGLGYLFFFLIIIAATPFTVESNEKCDKMYYMLPSKISSMVLGRFLYLISTILIVWIIDGSVMMYLYNTNTLSALEAIAICLSGAVATIVCFCQYPIYYKFGIEKGKILSALLYTVPAFIIFALPSVLSSSSILTPQFLDRVLALTMSNKISLSLLVVVIISIIGIVSYLFSCSICQRKEI
;
A
#
# COMPACT_ATOMS: atom_id res chain seq x y z
N MET A 1 -25.15 -0.94 0.93
CA MET A 1 -25.17 0.16 1.93
C MET A 1 -24.57 -0.19 3.29
N ARG A 2 -24.57 -1.45 3.78
CA ARG A 2 -24.00 -1.78 5.10
C ARG A 2 -22.47 -1.70 5.21
N ALA A 3 -21.71 -1.99 4.14
CA ALA A 3 -20.24 -1.92 4.13
C ALA A 3 -19.68 -0.50 4.35
N ILE A 4 -20.39 0.54 3.88
CA ILE A 4 -20.00 1.95 4.06
C ILE A 4 -20.01 2.33 5.55
N ASN A 5 -20.88 1.71 6.36
CA ASN A 5 -20.93 1.97 7.79
C ASN A 5 -19.69 1.43 8.51
N TYR A 6 -19.16 0.29 8.06
CA TYR A 6 -17.89 -0.25 8.56
C TYR A 6 -16.73 0.67 8.16
N LEU A 7 -16.67 1.15 6.92
CA LEU A 7 -15.67 2.15 6.53
C LEU A 7 -15.73 3.41 7.39
N LYS A 8 -16.93 3.93 7.67
CA LYS A 8 -17.09 5.11 8.54
C LYS A 8 -16.65 4.83 9.97
N LEU A 9 -16.88 3.62 10.46
CA LEU A 9 -16.43 3.16 11.77
C LEU A 9 -14.91 3.07 11.80
N ASP A 10 -14.28 2.46 10.79
CA ASP A 10 -12.82 2.39 10.66
C ASP A 10 -12.21 3.81 10.66
N ILE A 11 -12.75 4.75 9.86
CA ILE A 11 -12.28 6.14 9.84
C ILE A 11 -12.44 6.82 11.21
N ARG A 12 -13.54 6.54 11.92
CA ARG A 12 -13.80 7.13 13.24
C ARG A 12 -12.85 6.60 14.30
N ILE A 13 -12.61 5.30 14.31
CA ILE A 13 -11.63 4.65 15.20
C ILE A 13 -10.23 5.17 14.88
N MET A 14 -9.92 5.30 13.58
CA MET A 14 -8.65 5.85 13.11
C MET A 14 -8.47 7.35 13.37
N ARG A 15 -9.48 8.08 13.87
CA ARG A 15 -9.36 9.53 14.08
C ARG A 15 -8.28 9.90 15.11
N GLY A 16 -8.01 9.02 16.07
CA GLY A 16 -6.90 9.17 17.01
C GLY A 16 -5.53 9.02 16.33
N THR A 17 -5.40 8.00 15.47
CA THR A 17 -4.19 7.70 14.69
C THR A 17 -3.96 8.64 13.50
N LEU A 18 -5.01 9.26 12.95
CA LEU A 18 -4.94 10.24 11.86
C LEU A 18 -4.08 11.46 12.23
N LYS A 19 -3.98 11.82 13.53
CA LYS A 19 -3.06 12.87 13.98
C LYS A 19 -1.60 12.54 13.69
N TYR A 20 -1.22 11.27 13.82
CA TYR A 20 0.12 10.79 13.47
C TYR A 20 0.30 10.59 11.96
N LEU A 21 -0.80 10.41 11.23
CA LEU A 21 -0.79 10.40 9.76
C LEU A 21 -0.42 11.78 9.18
N VAL A 22 -0.61 12.88 9.93
CA VAL A 22 -0.12 14.23 9.56
C VAL A 22 1.41 14.35 9.71
N LEU A 23 2.04 13.53 10.56
CA LEU A 23 3.51 13.50 10.67
C LEU A 23 4.17 12.90 9.42
N VAL A 24 3.47 11.99 8.72
CA VAL A 24 3.95 11.32 7.50
C VAL A 24 4.28 12.33 6.37
N PRO A 25 3.37 13.23 5.94
CA PRO A 25 3.69 14.24 4.95
C PRO A 25 4.73 15.25 5.45
N LEU A 26 4.86 15.47 6.76
CA LEU A 26 5.86 16.38 7.33
C LEU A 26 7.28 15.81 7.22
N VAL A 27 7.45 14.52 7.52
CA VAL A 27 8.70 13.77 7.29
C VAL A 27 9.03 13.72 5.79
N PHE A 28 8.02 13.52 4.94
CA PHE A 28 8.17 13.54 3.48
C PHE A 28 8.69 14.88 2.96
N ILE A 29 8.08 16.01 3.37
CA ILE A 29 8.51 17.35 2.98
C ILE A 29 9.95 17.60 3.45
N PHE A 30 10.30 17.17 4.66
CA PHE A 30 11.65 17.38 5.19
C PHE A 30 12.72 16.56 4.46
N LEU A 31 12.40 15.33 4.05
CA LEU A 31 13.33 14.45 3.33
C LEU A 31 13.53 14.85 1.87
N THR A 32 12.45 15.23 1.18
CA THR A 32 12.52 15.72 -0.21
C THR A 32 13.33 17.02 -0.35
N LEU A 33 13.45 17.80 0.73
CA LEU A 33 14.29 19.01 0.77
C LEU A 33 15.78 18.74 1.02
N LYS A 34 16.15 17.57 1.56
CA LYS A 34 17.49 17.32 2.12
C LYS A 34 18.26 16.21 1.40
N ASP A 35 17.56 15.12 1.07
CA ASP A 35 18.12 13.94 0.38
C ASP A 35 17.39 13.73 -0.95
N SER A 36 17.94 12.88 -1.82
CA SER A 36 17.44 12.63 -3.18
C SER A 36 15.90 12.53 -3.25
N SER A 37 15.31 13.29 -4.18
CA SER A 37 13.85 13.40 -4.36
C SER A 37 13.16 12.03 -4.54
N ALA A 38 13.88 11.06 -5.14
CA ALA A 38 13.44 9.69 -5.30
C ALA A 38 13.29 8.91 -3.98
N MET A 39 14.18 9.12 -3.00
CA MET A 39 14.06 8.48 -1.69
C MET A 39 12.82 8.97 -0.95
N GLY A 40 12.55 10.28 -0.97
CA GLY A 40 11.36 10.87 -0.36
C GLY A 40 10.07 10.19 -0.82
N LEU A 41 9.90 9.99 -2.13
CA LEU A 41 8.74 9.30 -2.70
C LEU A 41 8.65 7.83 -2.28
N GLY A 42 9.79 7.12 -2.19
CA GLY A 42 9.82 5.75 -1.67
C GLY A 42 9.33 5.63 -0.21
N TYR A 43 9.61 6.63 0.63
CA TYR A 43 9.16 6.64 2.03
C TYR A 43 7.63 6.70 2.16
N LEU A 44 6.92 7.40 1.27
CA LEU A 44 5.45 7.47 1.33
C LEU A 44 4.81 6.10 1.08
N PHE A 45 5.33 5.32 0.14
CA PHE A 45 4.90 3.93 -0.06
C PHE A 45 5.26 3.01 1.12
N PHE A 46 6.36 3.26 1.81
CA PHE A 46 6.66 2.55 3.05
C PHE A 46 5.65 2.88 4.16
N PHE A 47 5.30 4.15 4.32
CA PHE A 47 4.26 4.56 5.28
C PHE A 47 2.88 4.00 4.93
N LEU A 48 2.54 3.87 3.65
CA LEU A 48 1.29 3.22 3.21
C LEU A 48 1.15 1.81 3.80
N ILE A 49 2.21 1.01 3.79
CA ILE A 49 2.23 -0.36 4.33
C ILE A 49 1.92 -0.37 5.84
N ILE A 50 2.44 0.63 6.57
CA ILE A 50 2.19 0.78 8.01
C ILE A 50 0.75 1.20 8.25
N ILE A 51 0.28 2.24 7.54
CA ILE A 51 -1.07 2.80 7.68
C ILE A 51 -2.13 1.75 7.33
N ALA A 52 -1.91 0.95 6.29
CA ALA A 52 -2.81 -0.11 5.86
C ALA A 52 -3.13 -1.13 6.98
N ALA A 53 -2.17 -1.37 7.88
CA ALA A 53 -2.32 -2.30 9.01
C ALA A 53 -3.02 -1.68 10.24
N THR A 54 -3.10 -0.35 10.33
CA THR A 54 -3.54 0.34 11.54
C THR A 54 -4.96 -0.01 12.03
N PRO A 55 -5.98 -0.24 11.18
CA PRO A 55 -7.33 -0.60 11.66
C PRO A 55 -7.34 -1.87 12.49
N PHE A 56 -6.56 -2.87 12.08
CA PHE A 56 -6.41 -4.11 12.83
C PHE A 56 -5.72 -3.86 14.18
N THR A 57 -4.67 -3.03 14.21
CA THR A 57 -3.94 -2.77 15.46
C THR A 57 -4.77 -2.06 16.53
N VAL A 58 -5.62 -1.12 16.12
CA VAL A 58 -6.46 -0.38 17.07
C VAL A 58 -7.62 -1.24 17.54
N GLU A 59 -8.20 -2.06 16.67
CA GLU A 59 -9.24 -3.02 17.05
C GLU A 59 -8.76 -3.98 18.17
N SER A 60 -7.54 -4.55 18.06
CA SER A 60 -7.00 -5.40 19.13
C SER A 60 -6.75 -4.66 20.44
N ASN A 61 -6.27 -3.41 20.35
CA ASN A 61 -5.85 -2.67 21.54
C ASN A 61 -7.05 -2.12 22.31
N GLU A 62 -8.13 -1.72 21.62
CA GLU A 62 -9.31 -1.10 22.23
C GLU A 62 -10.42 -2.10 22.57
N LYS A 63 -10.20 -3.41 22.38
CA LYS A 63 -11.24 -4.46 22.52
C LYS A 63 -12.50 -4.15 21.70
N CYS A 64 -12.32 -3.45 20.58
CA CYS A 64 -13.41 -3.02 19.70
C CYS A 64 -14.02 -4.17 18.88
N ASP A 65 -13.47 -5.38 18.97
CA ASP A 65 -14.02 -6.61 18.35
C ASP A 65 -15.54 -6.69 18.56
N LYS A 66 -16.00 -6.44 19.80
CA LYS A 66 -17.43 -6.50 20.17
C LYS A 66 -18.28 -5.46 19.43
N MET A 67 -17.72 -4.30 19.06
CA MET A 67 -18.45 -3.26 18.31
C MET A 67 -18.68 -3.66 16.86
N TYR A 68 -17.76 -4.40 16.24
CA TYR A 68 -17.95 -4.91 14.87
C TYR A 68 -19.04 -5.98 14.79
N TYR A 69 -19.20 -6.79 15.85
CA TYR A 69 -20.26 -7.81 15.97
C TYR A 69 -21.63 -7.23 16.35
N MET A 70 -21.70 -6.02 16.91
CA MET A 70 -22.99 -5.34 17.19
C MET A 70 -23.68 -4.81 15.92
N LEU A 71 -22.96 -4.70 14.79
CA LEU A 71 -23.54 -4.31 13.52
C LEU A 71 -24.18 -5.54 12.84
N PRO A 72 -25.51 -5.57 12.62
CA PRO A 72 -26.18 -6.70 12.00
C PRO A 72 -25.87 -6.75 10.51
N SER A 73 -24.77 -7.39 10.15
CA SER A 73 -24.31 -7.47 8.77
C SER A 73 -23.66 -8.81 8.46
N LYS A 74 -23.62 -9.16 7.16
CA LYS A 74 -22.91 -10.34 6.69
C LYS A 74 -21.40 -10.12 6.90
N ILE A 75 -20.66 -11.17 7.21
CA ILE A 75 -19.18 -11.15 7.29
C ILE A 75 -18.57 -10.48 6.05
N SER A 76 -19.11 -10.78 4.86
CA SER A 76 -18.66 -10.18 3.60
C SER A 76 -18.78 -8.65 3.58
N SER A 77 -19.81 -8.06 4.21
CA SER A 77 -19.91 -6.60 4.31
C SER A 77 -18.93 -5.99 5.31
N MET A 78 -18.54 -6.71 6.36
CA MET A 78 -17.47 -6.30 7.26
C MET A 78 -16.11 -6.30 6.55
N VAL A 79 -15.77 -7.40 5.88
CA VAL A 79 -14.51 -7.55 5.13
C VAL A 79 -14.45 -6.50 4.01
N LEU A 80 -15.53 -6.31 3.27
CA LEU A 80 -15.61 -5.29 2.22
C LEU A 80 -15.39 -3.88 2.77
N GLY A 81 -15.93 -3.57 3.95
CA GLY A 81 -15.71 -2.29 4.63
C GLY A 81 -14.22 -1.99 4.85
N ARG A 82 -13.45 -2.99 5.31
CA ARG A 82 -12.00 -2.84 5.52
C ARG A 82 -11.24 -2.71 4.22
N PHE A 83 -11.61 -3.50 3.20
CA PHE A 83 -10.99 -3.36 1.88
C PHE A 83 -11.28 -2.00 1.26
N LEU A 84 -12.45 -1.40 1.50
CA LEU A 84 -12.74 -0.02 1.07
C LEU A 84 -11.86 1.00 1.81
N TYR A 85 -11.58 0.80 3.10
CA TYR A 85 -10.61 1.63 3.82
C TYR A 85 -9.20 1.50 3.21
N LEU A 86 -8.76 0.27 2.92
CA LEU A 86 -7.48 0.01 2.26
C LEU A 86 -7.41 0.71 0.89
N ILE A 87 -8.41 0.52 0.05
CA ILE A 87 -8.46 1.15 -1.28
C ILE A 87 -8.43 2.67 -1.15
N SER A 88 -9.20 3.25 -0.21
CA SER A 88 -9.19 4.69 0.03
C SER A 88 -7.81 5.20 0.43
N THR A 89 -7.10 4.50 1.32
CA THR A 89 -5.76 4.91 1.77
C THR A 89 -4.72 4.78 0.65
N ILE A 90 -4.77 3.69 -0.13
CA ILE A 90 -3.94 3.50 -1.32
C ILE A 90 -4.15 4.65 -2.30
N LEU A 91 -5.41 4.98 -2.64
CA LEU A 91 -5.72 6.05 -3.58
C LEU A 91 -5.18 7.41 -3.12
N ILE A 92 -5.32 7.74 -1.84
CA ILE A 92 -4.82 9.01 -1.29
C ILE A 92 -3.29 9.09 -1.44
N VAL A 93 -2.56 8.03 -1.09
CA VAL A 93 -1.09 8.01 -1.22
C VAL A 93 -0.66 8.11 -2.67
N TRP A 94 -1.28 7.35 -3.58
CA TRP A 94 -0.96 7.42 -5.01
C TRP A 94 -1.26 8.78 -5.63
N ILE A 95 -2.31 9.48 -5.20
CA ILE A 95 -2.61 10.83 -5.68
C ILE A 95 -1.53 11.81 -5.21
N ILE A 96 -1.11 11.72 -3.94
CA ILE A 96 -0.06 12.58 -3.38
C ILE A 96 1.27 12.30 -4.10
N ASP A 97 1.73 11.04 -4.11
CA ASP A 97 2.98 10.66 -4.77
C ASP A 97 2.96 10.94 -6.28
N GLY A 98 1.86 10.65 -6.96
CA GLY A 98 1.70 10.92 -8.39
C GLY A 98 1.78 12.41 -8.71
N SER A 99 1.14 13.26 -7.89
CA SER A 99 1.19 14.71 -8.07
C SER A 99 2.59 15.29 -7.85
N VAL A 100 3.31 14.81 -6.83
CA VAL A 100 4.68 15.26 -6.54
C VAL A 100 5.66 14.73 -7.58
N MET A 101 5.53 13.47 -8.00
CA MET A 101 6.33 12.89 -9.08
C MET A 101 6.15 13.66 -10.39
N MET A 102 4.91 14.04 -10.74
CA MET A 102 4.64 14.83 -11.95
C MET A 102 5.27 16.22 -11.86
N TYR A 103 5.22 16.86 -10.69
CA TYR A 103 5.89 18.13 -10.44
C TYR A 103 7.42 18.02 -10.59
N LEU A 104 8.03 17.03 -9.94
CA LEU A 104 9.48 16.82 -9.96
C LEU A 104 10.02 16.42 -11.34
N TYR A 105 9.23 15.67 -12.10
CA TYR A 105 9.53 15.34 -13.49
C TYR A 105 9.51 16.57 -14.38
N ASN A 106 8.53 17.46 -14.22
CA ASN A 106 8.44 18.72 -14.98
C ASN A 106 9.57 19.71 -14.65
N THR A 107 10.09 19.68 -13.43
CA THR A 107 11.25 20.50 -13.03
C THR A 107 12.59 19.88 -13.39
N ASN A 108 12.62 18.76 -14.12
CA ASN A 108 13.82 17.97 -14.47
C ASN A 108 14.67 17.54 -13.26
N THR A 109 14.07 17.50 -12.07
CA THR A 109 14.74 17.06 -10.83
C THR A 109 14.73 15.55 -10.66
N LEU A 110 13.97 14.84 -11.50
CA LEU A 110 13.74 13.41 -11.39
C LEU A 110 13.86 12.77 -12.78
N SER A 111 14.72 11.76 -12.91
CA SER A 111 14.97 11.08 -14.18
C SER A 111 13.83 10.12 -14.54
N ALA A 112 13.63 9.84 -15.82
CA ALA A 112 12.61 8.88 -16.27
C ALA A 112 12.79 7.48 -15.63
N LEU A 113 14.04 7.07 -15.39
CA LEU A 113 14.38 5.80 -14.77
C LEU A 113 13.97 5.78 -13.28
N GLU A 114 14.23 6.85 -12.53
CA GLU A 114 13.77 7.00 -11.15
C GLU A 114 12.24 7.01 -11.06
N ALA A 115 11.55 7.69 -11.98
CA ALA A 115 10.09 7.72 -12.00
C ALA A 115 9.50 6.30 -12.17
N ILE A 116 10.07 5.51 -13.08
CA ILE A 116 9.68 4.11 -13.29
C ILE A 116 9.96 3.27 -12.04
N ALA A 117 11.13 3.44 -11.44
CA ALA A 117 11.51 2.71 -10.22
C ALA A 117 10.54 3.00 -9.06
N ILE A 118 10.14 4.26 -8.89
CA ILE A 118 9.19 4.67 -7.86
C ILE A 118 7.80 4.08 -8.14
N CYS A 119 7.32 4.14 -9.38
CA CYS A 119 6.06 3.50 -9.77
C CYS A 119 6.05 1.99 -9.52
N LEU A 120 7.14 1.29 -9.83
CA LEU A 120 7.30 -0.14 -9.52
C LEU A 120 7.29 -0.39 -8.01
N SER A 121 7.98 0.45 -7.24
CA SER A 121 8.01 0.37 -5.78
C SER A 121 6.61 0.55 -5.17
N GLY A 122 5.82 1.49 -5.69
CA GLY A 122 4.43 1.71 -5.31
C GLY A 122 3.54 0.52 -5.66
N ALA A 123 3.71 -0.06 -6.84
CA ALA A 123 2.96 -1.26 -7.24
C ALA A 123 3.25 -2.43 -6.28
N VAL A 124 4.53 -2.68 -5.96
CA VAL A 124 4.91 -3.70 -4.96
C VAL A 124 4.29 -3.40 -3.60
N ALA A 125 4.34 -2.15 -3.12
CA ALA A 125 3.74 -1.77 -1.83
C ALA A 125 2.22 -2.03 -1.80
N THR A 126 1.49 -1.74 -2.88
CA THR A 126 0.05 -2.04 -2.95
C THR A 126 -0.26 -3.53 -2.90
N ILE A 127 0.53 -4.35 -3.62
CA ILE A 127 0.38 -5.81 -3.61
C ILE A 127 0.59 -6.35 -2.18
N VAL A 128 1.62 -5.84 -1.50
CA VAL A 128 1.91 -6.19 -0.10
C VAL A 128 0.72 -5.84 0.80
N CYS A 129 0.14 -4.64 0.66
CA CYS A 129 -1.04 -4.25 1.43
C CYS A 129 -2.23 -5.19 1.22
N PHE A 130 -2.49 -5.61 -0.02
CA PHE A 130 -3.54 -6.59 -0.30
C PHE A 130 -3.23 -7.96 0.32
N CYS A 131 -1.97 -8.40 0.31
CA CYS A 131 -1.57 -9.68 0.93
C CYS A 131 -1.61 -9.65 2.46
N GLN A 132 -1.42 -8.49 3.08
CA GLN A 132 -1.47 -8.33 4.54
C GLN A 132 -2.85 -8.62 5.13
N TYR A 133 -3.92 -8.20 4.45
CA TYR A 133 -5.29 -8.27 4.98
C TYR A 133 -5.73 -9.70 5.30
N PRO A 134 -5.60 -10.68 4.39
CA PRO A 134 -5.93 -12.07 4.69
C PRO A 134 -5.07 -12.68 5.82
N ILE A 135 -3.81 -12.25 5.94
CA ILE A 135 -2.91 -12.71 7.01
C ILE A 135 -3.41 -12.22 8.36
N TYR A 136 -3.78 -10.94 8.46
CA TYR A 136 -4.37 -10.39 9.68
C TYR A 136 -5.68 -11.09 10.04
N TYR A 137 -6.54 -11.37 9.05
CA TYR A 137 -7.77 -12.13 9.29
C TYR A 137 -7.51 -13.57 9.74
N LYS A 138 -6.46 -14.24 9.24
CA LYS A 138 -6.14 -15.62 9.61
C LYS A 138 -5.52 -15.74 11.00
N PHE A 139 -4.44 -15.01 11.26
CA PHE A 139 -3.61 -15.21 12.44
C PHE A 139 -3.90 -14.26 13.60
N GLY A 140 -4.77 -13.27 13.40
CA GLY A 140 -5.00 -12.20 14.40
C GLY A 140 -3.82 -11.25 14.49
N ILE A 141 -3.92 -10.20 15.31
CA ILE A 141 -2.94 -9.11 15.32
C ILE A 141 -1.60 -9.49 15.95
N GLU A 142 -1.56 -10.29 17.02
CA GLU A 142 -0.28 -10.62 17.68
C GLU A 142 0.66 -11.43 16.77
N LYS A 143 0.17 -12.54 16.21
CA LYS A 143 0.94 -13.37 15.26
C LYS A 143 1.00 -12.71 13.88
N GLY A 144 -0.04 -11.98 13.49
CA GLY A 144 -0.11 -11.25 12.24
C GLY A 144 0.88 -10.10 12.17
N LYS A 145 1.17 -9.37 13.25
CA LYS A 145 2.21 -8.33 13.29
C LYS A 145 3.59 -8.89 13.00
N ILE A 146 3.97 -10.02 13.61
CA ILE A 146 5.28 -10.65 13.39
C ILE A 146 5.37 -11.19 11.95
N LEU A 147 4.33 -11.90 11.49
CA LEU A 147 4.32 -12.49 10.15
C LEU A 147 4.27 -11.42 9.05
N SER A 148 3.48 -10.37 9.28
CA SER A 148 3.43 -9.23 8.38
C SER A 148 4.74 -8.45 8.43
N ALA A 149 5.39 -8.32 9.60
CA ALA A 149 6.72 -7.71 9.72
C ALA A 149 7.75 -8.37 8.84
N LEU A 150 7.76 -9.69 8.84
CA LEU A 150 8.60 -10.48 7.94
C LEU A 150 8.23 -10.29 6.45
N LEU A 151 6.96 -9.97 6.18
CA LEU A 151 6.42 -9.76 4.84
C LEU A 151 6.68 -8.36 4.29
N TYR A 152 6.83 -7.32 5.13
CA TYR A 152 7.20 -5.97 4.68
C TYR A 152 8.69 -5.62 4.81
N THR A 153 9.51 -6.35 5.57
CA THR A 153 10.96 -6.15 5.57
C THR A 153 11.58 -6.42 4.19
N VAL A 154 11.09 -7.42 3.46
CA VAL A 154 11.60 -7.79 2.13
C VAL A 154 11.26 -6.73 1.06
N PRO A 155 10.00 -6.25 0.92
CA PRO A 155 9.65 -5.11 0.08
C PRO A 155 10.31 -3.80 0.52
N ALA A 156 10.46 -3.52 1.82
CA ALA A 156 11.13 -2.31 2.29
C ALA A 156 12.58 -2.28 1.80
N PHE A 157 13.28 -3.42 1.86
CA PHE A 157 14.63 -3.54 1.29
C PHE A 157 14.63 -3.28 -0.22
N ILE A 158 13.61 -3.75 -0.94
CA ILE A 158 13.47 -3.51 -2.38
C ILE A 158 13.15 -2.02 -2.67
N ILE A 159 12.27 -1.38 -1.91
CA ILE A 159 11.88 0.03 -2.05
C ILE A 159 13.08 0.96 -1.79
N PHE A 160 13.88 0.67 -0.76
CA PHE A 160 15.08 1.48 -0.42
C PHE A 160 16.29 1.15 -1.29
N ALA A 161 16.50 -0.13 -1.63
CA ALA A 161 17.66 -0.54 -2.42
C ALA A 161 17.48 -0.27 -3.91
N LEU A 162 16.27 -0.41 -4.48
CA LEU A 162 16.05 -0.26 -5.93
C LEU A 162 16.66 1.02 -6.51
N PRO A 163 16.36 2.23 -6.02
CA PRO A 163 16.91 3.46 -6.60
C PRO A 163 18.44 3.50 -6.54
N SER A 164 19.03 3.07 -5.42
CA SER A 164 20.49 3.05 -5.23
C SER A 164 21.18 1.97 -6.07
N VAL A 165 20.58 0.78 -6.19
CA VAL A 165 21.09 -0.38 -6.96
C VAL A 165 20.99 -0.12 -8.46
N LEU A 166 19.91 0.56 -8.90
CA LEU A 166 19.73 1.01 -10.28
C LEU A 166 20.79 2.04 -10.70
N SER A 167 21.21 2.90 -9.77
CA SER A 167 22.26 3.90 -10.04
C SER A 167 23.69 3.35 -10.01
N SER A 168 23.94 2.25 -9.30
CA SER A 168 25.31 1.78 -8.97
C SER A 168 25.70 0.44 -9.58
N SER A 169 24.76 -0.37 -10.05
CA SER A 169 25.07 -1.76 -10.38
C SER A 169 24.55 -2.19 -11.75
N SER A 170 25.45 -2.79 -12.53
CA SER A 170 25.22 -3.56 -13.75
C SER A 170 24.46 -4.88 -13.51
N ILE A 171 23.78 -5.03 -12.37
CA ILE A 171 23.21 -6.30 -11.87
C ILE A 171 21.81 -6.55 -12.45
N LEU A 172 21.03 -5.48 -12.68
CA LEU A 172 19.90 -5.56 -13.61
C LEU A 172 20.48 -5.31 -14.98
N THR A 173 20.51 -6.35 -15.82
CA THR A 173 21.04 -6.22 -17.17
C THR A 173 20.41 -4.99 -17.84
N PRO A 174 21.20 -4.10 -18.47
CA PRO A 174 20.67 -2.92 -19.15
C PRO A 174 19.55 -3.32 -20.13
N GLN A 175 19.61 -4.53 -20.67
CA GLN A 175 18.58 -5.15 -21.50
C GLN A 175 17.19 -5.32 -20.84
N PHE A 176 17.08 -5.60 -19.54
CA PHE A 176 15.77 -5.71 -18.89
C PHE A 176 15.14 -4.34 -18.67
N LEU A 177 15.94 -3.38 -18.20
CA LEU A 177 15.52 -1.99 -18.03
C LEU A 177 15.24 -1.31 -19.37
N ASP A 178 16.06 -1.55 -20.39
CA ASP A 178 15.87 -1.09 -21.77
C ASP A 178 14.63 -1.73 -22.40
N ARG A 179 14.33 -3.01 -22.11
CA ARG A 179 13.08 -3.64 -22.57
C ARG A 179 11.87 -3.04 -21.87
N VAL A 180 11.94 -2.79 -20.56
CA VAL A 180 10.86 -2.13 -19.82
C VAL A 180 10.72 -0.66 -20.26
N LEU A 181 11.81 0.05 -20.51
CA LEU A 181 11.85 1.41 -21.06
C LEU A 181 11.31 1.45 -22.50
N ALA A 182 11.68 0.51 -23.35
CA ALA A 182 11.17 0.41 -24.72
C ALA A 182 9.67 0.05 -24.74
N LEU A 183 9.21 -0.84 -23.86
CA LEU A 183 7.79 -1.15 -23.70
C LEU A 183 6.99 0.03 -23.13
N THR A 184 7.53 0.76 -22.16
CA THR A 184 6.88 1.95 -21.59
C THR A 184 6.88 3.14 -22.54
N MET A 185 7.94 3.34 -23.34
CA MET A 185 8.00 4.43 -24.32
C MET A 185 7.19 4.15 -25.60
N SER A 186 7.12 2.89 -26.06
CA SER A 186 6.36 2.51 -27.26
C SER A 186 4.84 2.44 -27.02
N ASN A 187 4.42 2.00 -25.83
CA ASN A 187 3.00 1.88 -25.48
C ASN A 187 2.75 2.37 -24.05
N LYS A 188 2.91 3.68 -23.81
CA LYS A 188 2.69 4.33 -22.49
C LYS A 188 1.37 3.96 -21.80
N ILE A 189 0.35 3.56 -22.57
CA ILE A 189 -0.99 3.23 -22.07
C ILE A 189 -1.13 1.74 -21.73
N SER A 190 -0.40 0.82 -22.40
CA SER A 190 -0.64 -0.62 -22.22
C SER A 190 -0.08 -1.16 -20.92
N LEU A 191 1.08 -0.66 -20.48
CA LEU A 191 1.79 -1.21 -19.32
C LEU A 191 1.16 -0.76 -17.99
N SER A 192 0.77 0.51 -17.88
CA SER A 192 0.06 1.02 -16.70
C SER A 192 -1.29 0.34 -16.51
N LEU A 193 -2.03 0.14 -17.60
CA LEU A 193 -3.31 -0.56 -17.58
C LEU A 193 -3.15 -2.03 -17.16
N LEU A 194 -2.11 -2.71 -17.65
CA LEU A 194 -1.79 -4.09 -17.27
C LEU A 194 -1.46 -4.21 -15.77
N VAL A 195 -0.69 -3.28 -15.22
CA VAL A 195 -0.39 -3.25 -13.76
C VAL A 195 -1.65 -3.06 -12.93
N VAL A 196 -2.55 -2.13 -13.33
CA VAL A 196 -3.82 -1.91 -12.64
C VAL A 196 -4.70 -3.15 -12.69
N VAL A 197 -4.76 -3.85 -13.83
CA VAL A 197 -5.50 -5.11 -13.97
C VAL A 197 -4.93 -6.16 -13.01
N ILE A 198 -3.60 -6.35 -12.97
CA ILE A 198 -2.97 -7.32 -12.05
C ILE A 198 -3.31 -6.99 -10.59
N ILE A 199 -3.18 -5.72 -10.18
CA ILE A 199 -3.50 -5.27 -8.82
C ILE A 199 -4.98 -5.53 -8.50
N SER A 200 -5.88 -5.29 -9.45
CA SER A 200 -7.32 -5.55 -9.26
C SER A 200 -7.62 -7.04 -9.06
N ILE A 201 -6.97 -7.92 -9.82
CA ILE A 201 -7.12 -9.38 -9.70
C ILE A 201 -6.63 -9.82 -8.32
N ILE A 202 -5.45 -9.36 -7.89
CA ILE A 202 -4.88 -9.65 -6.57
C ILE A 202 -5.82 -9.16 -5.45
N GLY A 203 -6.37 -7.95 -5.59
CA GLY A 203 -7.33 -7.39 -4.63
C GLY A 203 -8.59 -8.24 -4.49
N ILE A 204 -9.16 -8.71 -5.61
CA ILE A 204 -10.34 -9.60 -5.62
C ILE A 204 -10.01 -10.94 -4.96
N VAL A 205 -8.90 -11.57 -5.34
CA VAL A 205 -8.46 -12.85 -4.75
C VAL A 205 -8.23 -12.71 -3.25
N SER A 206 -7.58 -11.62 -2.82
CA SER A 206 -7.35 -11.31 -1.42
C SER A 206 -8.66 -11.12 -0.63
N TYR A 207 -9.63 -10.42 -1.22
CA TYR A 207 -10.95 -10.24 -0.63
C TYR A 207 -11.69 -11.57 -0.46
N LEU A 208 -11.70 -12.42 -1.49
CA LEU A 208 -12.34 -13.74 -1.44
C LEU A 208 -11.71 -14.62 -0.37
N PHE A 209 -10.37 -14.67 -0.32
CA PHE A 209 -9.66 -15.46 0.69
C PHE A 209 -9.94 -14.96 2.12
N SER A 210 -9.99 -13.64 2.31
CA SER A 210 -10.34 -13.02 3.59
C SER A 210 -11.77 -13.38 4.03
N CYS A 211 -12.74 -13.34 3.11
CA CYS A 211 -14.11 -13.77 3.38
C CYS A 211 -14.18 -15.25 3.80
N SER A 212 -13.49 -16.13 3.07
CA SER A 212 -13.47 -17.56 3.38
C SER A 212 -12.83 -17.86 4.75
N ILE A 213 -11.79 -17.12 5.13
CA ILE A 213 -11.17 -17.26 6.45
C ILE A 213 -12.15 -16.88 7.56
N CYS A 214 -12.81 -15.72 7.44
CA CYS A 214 -13.75 -15.25 8.46
C CYS A 214 -14.97 -16.16 8.59
N GLN A 215 -15.51 -16.66 7.48
CA GLN A 215 -16.62 -17.62 7.50
C GLN A 215 -16.28 -18.92 8.25
N ARG A 216 -15.04 -19.40 8.16
CA ARG A 216 -14.60 -20.62 8.88
C ARG A 216 -14.40 -20.40 10.38
N LYS A 217 -14.31 -19.16 10.87
CA LYS A 217 -14.14 -18.84 12.30
C LYS A 217 -15.46 -18.70 13.06
N GLU A 218 -16.58 -18.53 12.36
CA GLU A 218 -17.92 -18.48 12.96
C GLU A 218 -18.59 -19.85 13.10
N ILE A 219 -17.99 -20.91 12.54
CA ILE A 219 -18.40 -22.33 12.73
C ILE A 219 -17.61 -22.89 13.91
#